data_AF-A0A1V4I5Q4-F1
#
_entry.id   AF-A0A1V4I5Q4-F1
#
_cell.length_a   1.000
_cell.length_b   1.000
_cell.length_c   1.000
_cell.angle_alpha   90.00
_cell.angle_beta   90.00
_cell.angle_gamma   90.00
#
_symmetry.space_group_name_H-M   'P 1'
#
loop_
_entity.id
_entity.type
_entity.pdbx_description
1 polymer ?
#
loop_
_entity_poly.entity_id
_entity_poly.type
_entity_poly.pdbx_seq_one_letter_code
_entity_poly.pdbx_strand_id
1 'polypeptide(L)'
;MDVLSSDEDSIIDIVENKIQTRRLYSKINSCLAEREKIIIEMRYGLLDGNAKTQREIAKMLGISRSYVSRIEKRALKKLYKELNGKLKL
;
A
#
# COMPACT_ATOMS: atom_id res chain seq x y z
N MET A 1 15.38 27.11 -26.61
CA MET A 1 15.08 25.81 -27.24
C MET A 1 14.61 24.92 -26.11
N ASP A 2 13.29 24.90 -25.88
CA ASP A 2 12.70 24.04 -24.84
C ASP A 2 12.76 22.60 -25.33
N VAL A 3 13.66 21.83 -24.73
CA VAL A 3 13.67 20.38 -24.87
C VAL A 3 12.72 19.85 -23.81
N LEU A 4 11.45 19.67 -24.20
CA LEU A 4 10.54 18.79 -23.48
C LEU A 4 11.01 17.35 -23.77
N SER A 5 11.88 16.81 -22.92
CA SER A 5 11.98 15.35 -22.78
C SER A 5 10.65 14.91 -22.18
N SER A 6 9.74 14.48 -23.04
CA SER A 6 8.58 13.70 -22.62
C SER A 6 9.13 12.30 -22.41
N ASP A 7 9.42 11.99 -21.15
CA ASP A 7 9.98 10.71 -20.74
C ASP A 7 9.01 9.59 -21.15
N GLU A 8 9.29 8.93 -22.27
CA GLU A 8 8.86 7.56 -22.49
C GLU A 8 9.49 6.75 -21.36
N ASP A 9 8.68 6.27 -20.41
CA ASP A 9 9.16 5.37 -19.36
C ASP A 9 10.03 4.28 -20.01
N SER A 10 11.28 4.17 -19.59
CA SER A 10 12.18 3.15 -20.12
C SER A 10 11.54 1.78 -19.90
N ILE A 11 11.73 0.85 -20.84
CA ILE A 11 11.31 -0.56 -20.66
C ILE A 11 11.84 -1.11 -19.33
N ILE A 12 13.01 -0.63 -18.90
CA ILE A 12 13.63 -0.97 -17.61
C ILE A 12 12.73 -0.52 -16.44
N ASP A 13 12.24 0.72 -16.46
CA ASP A 13 11.38 1.28 -15.40
C ASP A 13 10.05 0.54 -15.31
N ILE A 14 9.45 0.19 -16.45
CA ILE A 14 8.20 -0.60 -16.50
C ILE A 14 8.40 -1.98 -15.86
N VAL A 15 9.50 -2.65 -16.18
CA VAL A 15 9.83 -3.97 -15.64
C VAL A 15 10.11 -3.88 -14.14
N GLU A 16 10.89 -2.90 -13.70
CA GLU A 16 11.21 -2.68 -12.29
C GLU A 16 9.94 -2.39 -11.48
N ASN A 17 9.08 -1.49 -11.96
CA ASN A 17 7.79 -1.19 -11.33
C ASN A 17 6.93 -2.44 -11.17
N LYS A 18 6.79 -3.27 -12.21
CA LYS A 18 6.02 -4.53 -12.12
C LYS A 18 6.57 -5.48 -11.07
N ILE A 19 7.89 -5.60 -10.94
CA ILE A 19 8.54 -6.44 -9.93
C ILE A 19 8.24 -5.90 -8.52
N GLN A 20 8.39 -4.58 -8.31
CA GLN A 20 8.12 -3.94 -7.03
C GLN A 20 6.64 -4.08 -6.62
N THR A 21 5.72 -3.88 -7.55
CA THR A 21 4.28 -4.07 -7.33
C THR A 21 3.97 -5.51 -6.91
N ARG A 22 4.49 -6.52 -7.62
CA ARG A 22 4.29 -7.94 -7.24
C ARG A 22 4.81 -8.24 -5.85
N ARG A 23 5.99 -7.71 -5.50
CA ARG A 23 6.59 -7.88 -4.16
C ARG A 23 5.72 -7.27 -3.07
N LEU A 24 5.17 -6.07 -3.29
CA LEU A 24 4.24 -5.44 -2.36
C LEU A 24 3.00 -6.29 -2.11
N TYR A 25 2.31 -6.73 -3.18
CA TYR A 25 1.13 -7.58 -3.05
C TYR A 25 1.43 -8.91 -2.38
N SER A 26 2.58 -9.53 -2.67
CA SER A 26 3.02 -10.74 -1.98
C SER A 26 3.14 -10.52 -0.47
N LYS A 27 3.77 -9.41 -0.05
CA LYS A 27 3.91 -9.07 1.38
C LYS A 27 2.60 -8.73 2.06
N ILE A 28 1.71 -7.98 1.39
CA ILE A 28 0.35 -7.71 1.89
C ILE A 28 -0.37 -9.02 2.20
N ASN A 29 -0.32 -10.00 1.29
CA ASN A 29 -1.00 -11.28 1.46
C ASN A 29 -0.33 -12.18 2.52
N SER A 30 0.98 -12.07 2.73
CA SER A 30 1.69 -12.98 3.63
C SER A 30 1.80 -12.47 5.08
N CYS A 31 1.88 -11.15 5.31
CA CYS A 31 2.22 -10.61 6.63
C CYS A 31 1.08 -9.86 7.32
N LEU A 32 0.03 -9.48 6.59
CA LEU A 32 -1.13 -8.81 7.16
C LEU A 32 -2.22 -9.82 7.52
N ALA A 33 -2.87 -9.60 8.65
CA ALA A 33 -4.12 -10.28 8.96
C ALA A 33 -5.25 -9.78 8.04
N GLU A 34 -6.30 -10.57 7.85
CA GLU A 34 -7.39 -10.24 6.94
C GLU A 34 -7.97 -8.84 7.16
N ARG A 35 -8.18 -8.44 8.42
CA ARG A 35 -8.69 -7.11 8.76
C ARG A 35 -7.71 -5.99 8.42
N GLU A 36 -6.40 -6.23 8.56
CA GLU A 36 -5.35 -5.28 8.18
C GLU A 36 -5.31 -5.14 6.66
N LYS A 37 -5.35 -6.26 5.93
CA LYS A 37 -5.38 -6.31 4.47
C LYS A 37 -6.56 -5.52 3.90
N ILE A 38 -7.79 -5.80 4.34
CA ILE A 38 -9.00 -5.09 3.89
C ILE A 38 -8.85 -3.57 4.10
N ILE A 39 -8.37 -3.15 5.28
CA ILE A 39 -8.21 -1.71 5.56
C ILE A 39 -7.15 -1.09 4.65
N ILE A 40 -6.02 -1.76 4.41
CA ILE A 40 -4.96 -1.27 3.53
C ILE A 40 -5.43 -1.22 2.08
N GLU A 41 -6.11 -2.26 1.59
CA GLU A 41 -6.64 -2.29 0.23
C GLU A 41 -7.64 -1.16 -0.02
N MET A 42 -8.56 -0.90 0.90
CA MET A 42 -9.49 0.22 0.80
C MET A 42 -8.79 1.58 0.94
N ARG A 43 -7.82 1.69 1.86
CA ARG A 43 -7.13 2.95 2.17
C ARG A 43 -6.31 3.46 1.00
N TYR A 44 -5.71 2.55 0.23
CA TYR A 44 -4.83 2.88 -0.88
C TYR A 44 -5.40 2.52 -2.25
N GLY A 45 -6.67 2.09 -2.31
CA GLY A 45 -7.35 1.79 -3.57
C GLY A 45 -6.75 0.58 -4.31
N LEU A 46 -6.22 -0.40 -3.58
CA LEU A 46 -5.52 -1.56 -4.18
C LEU A 46 -6.48 -2.59 -4.80
N LEU A 47 -7.77 -2.48 -4.49
CA LEU A 47 -8.80 -3.37 -5.03
C LEU A 47 -9.53 -2.74 -6.22
N ASP A 48 -9.98 -1.49 -6.07
CA ASP A 48 -10.89 -0.79 -6.99
C ASP A 48 -10.30 0.50 -7.58
N GLY A 49 -9.04 0.82 -7.28
CA GLY A 49 -8.39 2.09 -7.66
C GLY A 49 -8.84 3.30 -6.84
N ASN A 50 -9.81 3.14 -5.93
CA ASN A 50 -10.46 4.26 -5.23
C ASN A 50 -10.09 4.27 -3.74
N ALA A 51 -9.04 5.01 -3.42
CA ALA A 51 -8.59 5.23 -2.04
C ALA A 51 -9.68 5.86 -1.17
N LYS A 52 -9.88 5.32 0.03
CA LYS A 52 -10.93 5.75 0.97
C LYS A 52 -10.35 6.37 2.23
N THR A 53 -11.04 7.38 2.76
CA THR A 53 -10.70 8.02 4.04
C THR A 53 -10.84 7.03 5.22
N GLN A 54 -10.10 7.21 6.33
CA GLN A 54 -10.30 6.39 7.53
C GLN A 54 -11.72 6.53 8.08
N ARG A 55 -12.36 7.69 7.87
CA ARG A 55 -13.77 7.94 8.25
C ARG A 55 -14.73 7.14 7.37
N GLU A 56 -14.51 7.11 6.07
CA GLU A 56 -15.33 6.31 5.13
C GLU A 56 -15.18 4.81 5.43
N ILE A 57 -13.96 4.33 5.60
CA ILE A 57 -13.68 2.94 5.98
C ILE A 57 -14.35 2.61 7.31
N ALA A 58 -14.22 3.48 8.31
CA ALA A 58 -14.87 3.31 9.61
C ALA A 58 -16.39 3.18 9.49
N LYS A 59 -17.02 4.04 8.68
CA LYS A 59 -18.46 4.00 8.40
C LYS A 59 -18.86 2.69 7.71
N MET A 60 -18.11 2.26 6.69
CA MET A 60 -18.37 1.01 5.95
C MET A 60 -18.23 -0.24 6.83
N LEU A 61 -17.28 -0.21 7.77
CA LEU A 61 -16.93 -1.35 8.60
C LEU A 61 -17.63 -1.36 9.97
N GLY A 62 -18.48 -0.37 10.27
CA GLY A 62 -19.21 -0.27 11.54
C GLY A 62 -18.31 -0.11 12.76
N ILE A 63 -17.15 0.55 12.62
CA ILE A 63 -16.17 0.74 13.70
C ILE A 63 -15.73 2.19 13.83
N SER A 64 -15.02 2.54 14.90
CA SER A 64 -14.52 3.91 15.08
C SER A 64 -13.36 4.25 14.14
N ARG A 65 -13.28 5.51 13.70
CA ARG A 65 -12.14 6.03 12.91
C ARG A 65 -10.80 5.80 13.62
N SER A 66 -10.76 5.98 14.94
CA SER A 66 -9.56 5.74 15.73
C SER A 66 -9.15 4.26 15.71
N TYR A 67 -10.10 3.33 15.63
CA TYR A 67 -9.77 1.92 15.48
C TYR A 67 -9.17 1.59 14.11
N VAL A 68 -9.75 2.13 13.02
CA VAL A 68 -9.16 2.02 11.67
C VAL A 68 -7.73 2.55 11.66
N SER A 69 -7.50 3.73 12.23
CA SER A 69 -6.16 4.34 12.32
C SER A 69 -5.14 3.45 13.04
N ARG A 70 -5.53 2.82 14.15
CA ARG A 70 -4.65 1.87 14.87
C ARG A 70 -4.30 0.65 14.04
N ILE A 71 -5.27 0.10 13.31
CA ILE A 71 -5.05 -1.08 12.45
C ILE A 71 -4.12 -0.69 11.29
N GLU A 72 -4.40 0.41 10.60
CA GLU A 72 -3.57 0.93 9.51
C GLU A 72 -2.12 1.15 9.96
N LYS A 73 -1.90 1.84 11.09
CA LYS A 73 -0.56 2.08 11.64
C LYS A 73 0.20 0.77 11.91
N ARG A 74 -0.49 -0.26 12.40
CA ARG A 74 0.10 -1.57 12.67
C ARG A 74 0.46 -2.29 11.37
N ALA A 75 -0.43 -2.29 10.40
CA ALA A 75 -0.23 -2.90 9.10
C ALA A 75 0.94 -2.27 8.35
N LEU A 76 1.02 -0.93 8.31
CA LEU A 76 2.13 -0.20 7.69
C LEU A 76 3.48 -0.52 8.36
N LYS A 77 3.51 -0.66 9.69
CA LYS A 77 4.73 -1.06 10.41
C LYS A 77 5.19 -2.47 10.03
N LYS A 78 4.27 -3.41 9.84
CA LYS A 78 4.58 -4.77 9.38
C LYS A 78 5.12 -4.76 7.95
N LEU A 79 4.43 -4.07 7.03
CA LEU A 79 4.87 -3.94 5.64
C LEU A 79 6.24 -3.27 5.53
N TYR A 80 6.47 -2.19 6.29
CA TYR A 80 7.76 -1.52 6.33
C TYR A 80 8.88 -2.48 6.75
N LYS A 81 8.68 -3.27 7.81
CA LYS A 81 9.66 -4.25 8.27
C LYS A 81 9.95 -5.32 7.21
N GLU A 82 8.91 -5.81 6.53
CA GLU A 82 9.02 -6.87 5.52
C GLU A 82 9.65 -6.39 4.19
N LEU A 83 9.45 -5.13 3.84
CA LEU A 83 10.01 -4.54 2.62
C LEU A 83 11.44 -4.04 2.85
N ASN A 84 11.72 -3.46 4.01
CA ASN A 84 13.01 -2.84 4.36
C ASN A 84 13.88 -3.72 5.27
N GLY A 85 13.64 -5.04 5.30
CA GLY A 85 14.32 -5.99 6.17
C GLY A 85 15.83 -6.14 5.92
N LYS A 86 16.60 -5.08 6.22
CA LYS A 86 18.01 -5.00 6.62
C LYS A 86 18.23 -3.64 7.34
N LEU A 87 17.66 -3.47 8.53
CA LEU A 87 18.29 -2.60 9.53
C LEU A 87 18.54 -3.43 10.78
N LYS A 88 19.81 -3.83 10.96
CA LYS A 88 20.36 -4.08 12.29
C LYS A 88 20.37 -2.71 12.99
N LEU A 89 19.64 -2.60 14.09
CA LEU A 89 20.07 -1.69 15.17
C LEU A 89 21.25 -2.35 15.87
#